data_AF-A0A8H8RDG1-F1
#
_entry.id   AF-A0A8H8RDG1-F1
#
_cell.length_a   1.000
_cell.length_b   1.000
_cell.length_c   1.000
_cell.angle_alpha   90.00
_cell.angle_beta   90.00
_cell.angle_gamma   90.00
#
_symmetry.space_group_name_H-M   'P 1'
#
loop_
_entity.id
_entity.type
_entity.pdbx_description
1 polymer ?
#
loop_
_entity_poly.entity_id
_entity_poly.type
_entity_poly.pdbx_seq_one_letter_code
_entity_poly.pdbx_strand_id
1 'polypeptide(L)'
;MTKGKATAVVSGRIIAETDEYETVEGNIYFPPSSINQSYLSKTDHSTHCPWKGDAAYYSINLDKTELKNAAWYYPEPKEKAKNIKDYVAFCKKSIIQLSAGRNSEA
;
A
#
# COMPACT_ATOMS: atom_id res chain seq x y z
N MET A 1 -12.24 5.27 6.12
CA MET A 1 -10.89 5.40 6.67
C MET A 1 -10.81 4.80 8.05
N THR A 2 -9.97 3.79 8.20
CA THR A 2 -9.68 3.11 9.46
C THR A 2 -8.61 3.89 10.20
N LYS A 3 -8.85 4.18 11.48
CA LYS A 3 -7.84 4.75 12.38
C LYS A 3 -7.09 3.60 13.06
N GLY A 4 -5.78 3.57 12.92
CA GLY A 4 -4.92 2.53 13.46
C GLY A 4 -3.55 2.56 12.81
N LYS A 5 -2.52 2.11 13.54
CA LYS A 5 -1.16 2.13 13.04
C LYS A 5 -0.87 0.92 12.15
N ALA A 6 -0.44 1.20 10.92
CA ALA A 6 -0.03 0.21 9.94
C ALA A 6 1.38 0.52 9.42
N THR A 7 2.21 -0.51 9.33
CA THR A 7 3.59 -0.41 8.84
C THR A 7 3.84 -1.49 7.79
N ALA A 8 4.30 -1.09 6.61
CA ALA A 8 4.75 -2.01 5.56
C ALA A 8 6.27 -2.18 5.64
N VAL A 9 6.73 -3.42 5.91
CA VAL A 9 8.15 -3.75 6.05
C VAL A 9 8.59 -4.72 4.97
N VAL A 10 9.70 -4.42 4.32
CA VAL A 10 10.32 -5.31 3.32
C VAL A 10 11.80 -5.46 3.64
N SER A 11 12.25 -6.70 3.80
CA SER A 11 13.65 -7.02 4.16
C SER A 11 14.18 -6.19 5.36
N GLY A 12 13.32 -5.92 6.35
CA GLY A 12 13.66 -5.13 7.55
C GLY A 12 13.60 -3.61 7.37
N ARG A 13 13.18 -3.09 6.22
CA ARG A 13 13.01 -1.65 5.96
C ARG A 13 11.55 -1.24 5.95
N ILE A 14 11.24 -0.12 6.58
CA ILE A 14 9.92 0.49 6.52
C ILE A 14 9.75 1.19 5.17
N ILE A 15 8.79 0.72 4.38
CA ILE A 15 8.45 1.29 3.08
C ILE A 15 7.29 2.27 3.21
N ALA A 16 6.36 2.00 4.13
CA ALA A 16 5.27 2.90 4.47
C ALA A 16 4.89 2.75 5.94
N GLU A 17 4.52 3.85 6.59
CA GLU A 17 3.99 3.86 7.95
C GLU A 17 2.91 4.95 8.07
N THR A 18 1.74 4.57 8.59
CA THR A 18 0.58 5.46 8.70
C THR A 18 -0.26 5.13 9.93
N ASP A 19 -0.97 6.12 10.46
CA ASP A 19 -2.01 5.96 11.49
C ASP A 19 -3.44 5.97 10.90
N GLU A 20 -3.53 6.15 9.58
CA GLU A 20 -4.76 6.12 8.81
C GLU A 20 -4.58 5.34 7.52
N TYR A 21 -5.49 4.39 7.26
CA TYR A 21 -5.44 3.56 6.07
C TYR A 21 -6.85 3.11 5.65
N GLU A 22 -6.95 2.57 4.45
CA GLU A 22 -8.17 1.92 3.97
C GLU A 22 -7.94 0.41 3.87
N THR A 23 -8.99 -0.38 4.09
CA THR A 23 -8.94 -1.83 3.89
C THR A 23 -9.98 -2.25 2.87
N VAL A 24 -9.54 -2.90 1.80
CA VAL A 24 -10.42 -3.38 0.74
C VAL A 24 -10.00 -4.80 0.36
N GLU A 25 -10.93 -5.74 0.50
CA GLU A 25 -10.71 -7.18 0.22
C GLU A 25 -9.49 -7.75 0.98
N GLY A 26 -9.31 -7.34 2.23
CA GLY A 26 -8.19 -7.77 3.08
C GLY A 26 -6.83 -7.14 2.74
N ASN A 27 -6.77 -6.25 1.75
CA ASN A 27 -5.57 -5.47 1.43
C ASN A 27 -5.60 -4.13 2.16
N ILE A 28 -4.46 -3.72 2.68
CA ILE A 28 -4.28 -2.41 3.31
C ILE A 28 -3.74 -1.44 2.29
N TYR A 29 -4.42 -0.31 2.17
CA TYR A 29 -4.12 0.77 1.27
C TYR A 29 -3.57 1.94 2.08
N PHE A 30 -2.30 2.26 1.83
CA PHE A 30 -1.56 3.31 2.49
C PHE A 30 -1.73 4.63 1.72
N PRO A 31 -1.97 5.76 2.39
CA PRO A 31 -2.05 7.05 1.72
C PRO A 31 -0.69 7.39 1.09
N PRO A 32 -0.65 8.07 -0.08
CA PRO A 32 0.59 8.35 -0.80
C PRO A 32 1.62 9.14 0.02
N SER A 33 1.16 9.97 0.97
CA SER A 33 2.00 10.73 1.90
C SER A 33 2.77 9.87 2.92
N SER A 34 2.28 8.67 3.20
CA SER A 34 2.89 7.74 4.16
C SER A 34 3.98 6.84 3.58
N ILE A 35 4.23 6.97 2.27
CA ILE A 35 5.04 6.03 1.51
C ILE A 35 6.38 6.67 1.18
N ASN A 36 7.46 5.94 1.47
CA ASN A 36 8.78 6.32 1.02
C ASN A 36 8.96 5.98 -0.47
N GLN A 37 8.69 6.96 -1.33
CA GLN A 37 8.80 6.82 -2.77
C GLN A 37 10.23 6.53 -3.26
N SER A 38 11.27 6.79 -2.46
CA SER A 38 12.66 6.49 -2.84
C SER A 38 12.92 4.99 -3.02
N TYR A 39 12.07 4.13 -2.43
CA TYR A 39 12.14 2.69 -2.64
C TYR A 39 11.23 2.20 -3.77
N LEU A 40 10.41 3.07 -4.36
CA LEU A 40 9.45 2.68 -5.39
C LEU A 40 9.88 3.15 -6.78
N SER A 41 9.65 2.31 -7.76
CA SER A 41 9.86 2.64 -9.17
C SER A 41 8.64 2.23 -9.98
N LYS A 42 8.15 3.15 -10.83
CA LYS A 42 7.00 2.89 -11.68
C LYS A 42 7.33 1.80 -12.68
N THR A 43 6.30 1.04 -13.04
CA THR A 43 6.38 0.00 -14.06
C THR A 43 5.31 0.24 -15.10
N ASP A 44 5.50 -0.30 -16.31
CA ASP A 44 4.47 -0.31 -17.35
C ASP A 44 3.41 -1.40 -17.12
N HIS A 45 3.51 -2.13 -16.00
CA HIS A 45 2.55 -3.19 -15.68
C HIS A 45 1.25 -2.60 -15.15
N SER A 46 0.14 -3.10 -15.69
CA SER A 46 -1.21 -2.75 -15.25
C SER A 46 -2.12 -3.96 -15.29
N THR A 47 -3.18 -3.93 -14.48
CA THR A 47 -4.22 -4.95 -14.46
C THR A 47 -5.60 -4.31 -14.31
N HIS A 48 -6.60 -4.86 -14.99
CA HIS A 48 -7.96 -4.34 -14.93
C HIS A 48 -8.82 -5.06 -13.88
N CYS A 49 -9.51 -4.28 -13.04
CA CYS A 49 -10.54 -4.79 -12.14
C CYS A 49 -11.90 -4.18 -12.52
N PRO A 50 -12.96 -4.99 -12.76
CA PRO A 50 -14.25 -4.50 -13.27
C PRO A 50 -14.88 -3.38 -12.43
N TRP A 51 -14.65 -3.40 -11.13
CA TRP A 51 -15.28 -2.48 -10.18
C TRP A 51 -14.32 -1.47 -9.55
N LYS A 52 -13.00 -1.71 -9.57
CA LYS A 52 -12.01 -0.75 -9.07
C LYS A 52 -11.43 0.12 -10.17
N GLY A 53 -11.35 -0.35 -11.42
CA GLY A 53 -10.64 0.33 -12.52
C GLY A 53 -9.29 -0.32 -12.80
N ASP A 54 -8.39 0.44 -13.41
CA ASP A 54 -7.06 -0.01 -13.81
C ASP A 54 -6.05 0.21 -12.68
N ALA A 55 -5.42 -0.87 -12.23
CA ALA A 55 -4.33 -0.82 -11.27
C ALA A 55 -3.02 -0.55 -12.01
N ALA A 56 -2.23 0.37 -11.48
CA ALA A 56 -0.85 0.59 -11.86
C ALA A 56 0.09 0.02 -10.78
N TYR A 57 1.30 -0.37 -11.17
CA TYR A 57 2.22 -1.09 -10.30
C TYR A 57 3.55 -0.36 -10.09
N TYR A 58 4.10 -0.53 -8.89
CA TYR A 58 5.47 -0.19 -8.53
C TYR A 58 6.28 -1.45 -8.25
N SER A 59 7.55 -1.43 -8.64
CA SER A 59 8.57 -2.32 -8.10
C SER A 59 9.22 -1.69 -6.87
N ILE A 60 9.53 -2.51 -5.87
CA ILE A 60 10.22 -2.07 -4.64
C ILE A 60 11.71 -2.38 -4.79
N ASN A 61 12.56 -1.37 -4.71
CA ASN A 61 14.01 -1.49 -4.82
C ASN A 61 14.66 -1.27 -3.46
N LEU A 62 15.40 -2.27 -2.99
CA LEU A 62 16.10 -2.25 -1.70
C LEU A 62 17.51 -2.79 -1.90
N ASP A 63 18.47 -1.89 -2.10
CA ASP A 63 19.89 -2.20 -2.36
C ASP A 63 20.10 -3.35 -3.37
N LYS A 64 20.16 -4.59 -2.88
CA LYS A 64 20.42 -5.82 -3.64
C LYS A 64 19.15 -6.65 -3.92
N THR A 65 17.98 -6.16 -3.54
CA THR A 65 16.69 -6.86 -3.68
C THR A 65 15.72 -5.97 -4.45
N GLU A 66 15.28 -6.46 -5.61
CA GLU A 66 14.13 -5.91 -6.33
C GLU A 66 12.93 -6.83 -6.12
N LEU A 67 11.81 -6.26 -5.67
CA LEU A 67 10.52 -6.93 -5.69
C LEU A 67 9.68 -6.33 -6.82
N LYS A 68 9.68 -7.04 -7.96
CA LYS A 68 8.99 -6.60 -9.17
C LYS A 68 7.47 -6.59 -8.99
N ASN A 69 6.80 -5.50 -9.38
CA ASN A 69 5.35 -5.32 -9.29
C ASN A 69 4.78 -5.62 -7.89
N ALA A 70 5.55 -5.32 -6.84
CA ALA A 70 5.23 -5.70 -5.46
C ALA A 70 4.33 -4.71 -4.72
N ALA A 71 4.00 -3.59 -5.35
CA ALA A 71 3.01 -2.64 -4.86
C ALA A 71 2.11 -2.17 -6.01
N TRP A 72 0.84 -1.88 -5.72
CA TRP A 72 -0.13 -1.42 -6.71
C TRP A 72 -1.04 -0.32 -6.15
N TYR A 73 -1.58 0.48 -7.04
CA TYR A 73 -2.48 1.59 -6.74
C TYR A 73 -3.46 1.82 -7.89
N TYR A 74 -4.53 2.56 -7.61
CA TYR A 74 -5.52 2.93 -8.62
C TYR A 74 -5.47 4.45 -8.82
N PRO A 75 -4.89 4.95 -9.93
CA PRO A 75 -4.86 6.38 -10.22
C PRO A 75 -6.25 6.92 -10.63
N GLU A 76 -7.03 6.09 -11.31
CA GLU A 76 -8.37 6.43 -11.81
C GLU A 76 -9.38 5.38 -11.36
N PRO A 77 -9.66 5.27 -10.04
CA PRO A 77 -10.59 4.26 -9.57
C PRO A 77 -12.03 4.61 -9.93
N LYS A 78 -12.86 3.59 -10.11
CA LYS A 78 -14.31 3.77 -10.29
C LYS A 78 -14.96 4.24 -8.98
N GLU A 79 -16.19 4.76 -9.09
CA GLU A 79 -16.98 5.32 -7.97
C GLU A 79 -16.90 4.52 -6.66
N LYS A 80 -17.04 3.19 -6.75
CA LYS A 80 -17.05 2.30 -5.57
C LYS A 80 -15.69 2.14 -4.87
N ALA A 81 -14.61 2.59 -5.50
CA ALA A 81 -13.24 2.50 -5.01
C ALA A 81 -12.54 3.87 -4.91
N LYS A 82 -13.30 4.97 -4.98
CA LYS A 82 -12.73 6.33 -4.90
C LYS A 82 -11.94 6.60 -3.61
N ASN A 83 -12.30 5.94 -2.52
CA ASN A 83 -11.63 6.07 -1.23
C ASN A 83 -10.18 5.56 -1.24
N ILE A 84 -9.79 4.72 -2.21
CA ILE A 84 -8.42 4.21 -2.36
C ILE A 84 -7.68 4.85 -3.54
N LYS A 85 -8.17 5.99 -4.07
CA LYS A 85 -7.50 6.70 -5.15
C LYS A 85 -6.08 7.07 -4.74
N ASP A 86 -5.11 6.67 -5.57
CA ASP A 86 -3.67 6.87 -5.36
C ASP A 86 -3.10 6.21 -4.09
N TYR A 87 -3.90 5.47 -3.34
CA TYR A 87 -3.41 4.72 -2.19
C TYR A 87 -2.73 3.44 -2.67
N VAL A 88 -1.64 3.09 -2.02
CA VAL A 88 -0.81 1.98 -2.44
C VAL A 88 -1.01 0.80 -1.50
N ALA A 89 -1.26 -0.36 -2.07
CA ALA A 89 -1.23 -1.63 -1.38
C ALA A 89 0.03 -2.41 -1.77
N PHE A 90 0.47 -3.29 -0.87
CA PHE A 90 1.70 -4.08 -1.04
C PHE A 90 1.38 -5.58 -1.05
N CYS A 91 2.17 -6.35 -1.80
CA CYS A 91 1.99 -7.80 -1.88
C CYS A 91 2.41 -8.50 -0.58
N LYS A 92 1.98 -9.75 -0.39
CA LYS A 92 2.27 -10.55 0.82
C LYS A 92 3.76 -10.78 1.11
N LYS A 93 4.65 -10.56 0.14
CA LYS A 93 6.10 -10.64 0.35
C LYS A 93 6.62 -9.45 1.18
N SER A 94 5.87 -8.35 1.19
CA SER A 94 6.02 -7.29 2.16
C SER A 94 5.32 -7.74 3.45
N ILE A 95 6.06 -7.82 4.54
CA ILE A 95 5.47 -8.10 5.85
C ILE A 95 4.70 -6.83 6.24
N ILE A 96 3.38 -6.90 6.22
CA ILE A 96 2.54 -5.83 6.73
C ILE A 96 2.29 -6.09 8.22
N GLN A 97 2.77 -5.18 9.04
CA GLN A 97 2.54 -5.19 10.48
C GLN A 97 1.42 -4.21 10.79
N LEU A 98 0.32 -4.75 11.32
CA LEU A 98 -0.71 -3.94 11.95
C LEU A 98 -0.41 -3.90 13.45
N SER A 99 -0.30 -2.71 14.01
CA SER A 99 -0.38 -2.54 15.46
C SER A 99 -1.72 -1.92 15.78
N ALA A 100 -2.61 -2.69 16.41
CA ALA A 100 -3.75 -2.11 17.08
C ALA A 100 -3.19 -1.20 18.18
N GLY A 101 -3.50 0.10 18.11
CA GLY A 101 -3.30 0.97 19.26
C GLY A 101 -4.09 0.35 20.40
N ARG A 102 -3.40 -0.26 21.37
CA ARG A 102 -3.99 -0.51 22.67
C ARG A 102 -4.24 0.87 23.25
N ASN A 103 -5.45 1.40 23.12
CA ASN A 103 -5.93 2.38 24.07
C ASN A 103 -6.06 1.65 25.41
N SER A 104 -4.95 1.49 26.12
CA SER A 104 -4.99 1.45 27.57
C SER A 104 -5.14 2.90 28.02
N GLU A 105 -6.37 3.38 28.06
CA GLU A 105 -6.70 4.51 28.92
C GLU A 105 -6.66 3.96 30.35
N ALA A 106 -5.70 4.46 31.11
CA ALA A 106 -5.63 4.37 32.56
C ALA A 106 -6.56 5.42 33.19
#